data_AF-A0A6G1LC57-F1
#
_entry.id   AF-A0A6G1LC57-F1
#
_cell.length_a   1.000
_cell.length_b   1.000
_cell.length_c   1.000
_cell.angle_alpha   90.00
_cell.angle_beta   90.00
_cell.angle_gamma   90.00
#
_symmetry.space_group_name_H-M   'P 1'
#
loop_
_entity.id
_entity.type
_entity.pdbx_description
1 polymer ?
#
loop_
_entity_poly.entity_id
_entity_poly.type
_entity_poly.pdbx_seq_one_letter_code
_entity_poly.pdbx_strand_id
1 'polypeptide(L)'
;MAYPIRNNQVYNMVLLHPDKPHVDTQEGEFWTRKGDKSEMMEYHKDWCQEVRNRLSYVPEGEIIEWTLNLRRPLPSWSENKVVLVGDACHPMLPYVAQGAAQAIEDAGVLQCVLAKCSADVPLALAVYESVRKARGKAIQGSAAMTRVELHLPDGLAQQERDRKIREASQGTGNNPDLWADQTFQEFMWGTDVMKDTIVKWPEHQARAKWTLLHALTAVA
;
A
#
# COMPACT_ATOMS: atom_id res chain seq x y z
N MET A 1 2.23 1.44 -15.27
CA MET A 1 1.50 2.73 -15.15
C MET A 1 2.34 3.83 -15.76
N ALA A 2 1.75 4.82 -16.42
CA ALA A 2 2.48 5.98 -16.94
C ALA A 2 1.62 7.24 -16.93
N TYR A 3 2.22 8.40 -16.63
CA TYR A 3 1.51 9.67 -16.50
C TYR A 3 2.45 10.88 -16.71
N PRO A 4 1.94 11.99 -17.26
CA PRO A 4 2.73 13.20 -17.39
C PRO A 4 2.91 13.90 -16.03
N ILE A 5 4.06 14.54 -15.85
CA ILE A 5 4.38 15.40 -14.71
C ILE A 5 5.02 16.70 -15.22
N ARG A 6 5.18 17.69 -14.33
CA ARG A 6 5.80 18.99 -14.64
C ARG A 6 5.19 19.64 -15.90
N ASN A 7 3.88 19.87 -15.88
CA ASN A 7 3.13 20.50 -16.99
C ASN A 7 3.35 19.80 -18.36
N ASN A 8 3.25 18.46 -18.39
CA ASN A 8 3.47 17.63 -19.57
C ASN A 8 4.88 17.70 -20.19
N GLN A 9 5.87 18.23 -19.47
CA GLN A 9 7.26 18.31 -19.97
C GLN A 9 8.06 17.04 -19.65
N VAL A 10 7.59 16.23 -18.71
CA VAL A 10 8.22 14.95 -18.35
C VAL A 10 7.14 13.89 -18.28
N TYR A 11 7.47 12.68 -18.74
CA TYR A 11 6.56 11.54 -18.71
C TYR A 11 7.12 10.48 -17.78
N ASN A 12 6.43 10.22 -16.67
CA ASN A 12 6.82 9.21 -15.70
C ASN A 12 6.28 7.85 -16.12
N MET A 13 7.12 6.82 -16.06
CA MET A 13 6.75 5.44 -16.35
C MET A 13 7.20 4.55 -15.20
N VAL A 14 6.26 3.75 -14.68
CA VAL A 14 6.52 2.73 -13.67
C VAL A 14 6.09 1.39 -14.25
N LEU A 15 7.07 0.50 -14.41
CA LEU A 15 6.90 -0.86 -14.87
C LEU A 15 7.26 -1.79 -13.72
N LEU A 16 6.57 -2.91 -13.63
CA LEU A 16 6.81 -3.93 -12.62
C LEU A 16 7.13 -5.22 -13.32
N HIS A 17 8.16 -5.91 -12.85
CA HIS A 17 8.58 -7.20 -13.35
C HIS A 17 8.89 -8.13 -12.17
N PRO A 18 8.84 -9.46 -12.35
CA PRO A 18 9.34 -10.41 -11.36
C PRO A 18 10.79 -10.09 -10.99
N ASP A 19 11.16 -10.40 -9.75
CA ASP A 19 12.53 -10.16 -9.31
C ASP A 19 13.53 -10.92 -10.17
N LYS A 20 14.69 -10.31 -10.39
CA LYS A 20 15.79 -10.92 -11.14
C LYS A 20 16.47 -11.95 -10.23
N PRO A 21 17.05 -13.03 -10.76
CA PRO A 21 17.89 -13.91 -9.97
C PRO A 21 18.96 -13.06 -9.27
N HIS A 22 19.00 -13.10 -7.93
CA HIS A 22 20.02 -12.39 -7.18
C HIS A 22 21.40 -12.91 -7.60
N VAL A 23 22.17 -12.07 -8.27
CA VAL A 23 23.63 -12.25 -8.29
C VAL A 23 24.07 -11.81 -6.90
N ASP A 24 24.63 -12.73 -6.13
CA ASP A 24 25.14 -12.52 -4.78
C ASP A 24 26.35 -11.58 -4.84
N THR A 25 26.10 -10.31 -5.14
CA THR A 25 27.08 -9.25 -4.99
C THR A 25 27.12 -8.95 -3.51
N GLN A 26 28.25 -9.17 -2.87
CA GLN A 26 28.51 -8.99 -1.43
C GLN A 26 28.25 -7.56 -0.89
N GLU A 27 27.59 -6.70 -1.66
CA GLU A 27 27.27 -5.33 -1.36
C GLU A 27 25.78 -5.22 -0.98
N GLY A 28 25.44 -5.45 0.30
CA GLY A 28 24.26 -4.92 1.00
C GLY A 28 22.83 -5.04 0.43
N GLU A 29 21.84 -4.78 1.27
CA GLU A 29 20.43 -4.64 0.83
C GLU A 29 20.25 -3.32 0.05
N PHE A 30 20.54 -3.31 -1.25
CA PHE A 30 20.21 -2.16 -2.09
C PHE A 30 18.73 -2.21 -2.51
N TRP A 31 17.90 -1.42 -1.83
CA TRP A 31 16.49 -1.21 -2.22
C TRP A 31 16.32 -0.51 -3.57
N THR A 32 17.38 0.13 -4.07
CA THR A 32 17.41 0.90 -5.31
C THR A 32 18.70 0.62 -6.06
N ARG A 33 18.60 0.26 -7.34
CA ARG A 33 19.75 0.09 -8.25
C ARG A 33 19.52 0.86 -9.54
N LYS A 34 20.60 1.08 -10.29
CA LYS A 34 20.50 1.53 -11.69
C LYS A 34 20.10 0.34 -12.56
N GLY A 35 19.06 0.50 -13.36
CA GLY A 35 18.65 -0.50 -14.34
C GLY A 35 19.41 -0.33 -15.66
N ASP A 36 19.52 -1.41 -16.41
CA ASP A 36 20.09 -1.43 -17.75
C ASP A 36 18.99 -1.26 -18.81
N LYS A 37 19.20 -0.38 -19.79
CA LYS A 37 18.20 -0.09 -20.81
C LYS A 37 18.03 -1.25 -21.78
N SER A 38 19.12 -1.92 -22.15
CA SER A 38 19.06 -3.07 -23.05
C SER A 38 18.29 -4.22 -22.42
N GLU A 39 18.50 -4.48 -21.13
CA GLU A 39 17.78 -5.48 -20.35
C GLU A 39 16.28 -5.14 -20.24
N MET A 40 15.94 -3.88 -19.93
CA MET A 40 14.55 -3.43 -19.91
C MET A 40 13.87 -3.61 -21.28
N MET A 41 14.54 -3.24 -22.38
CA MET A 41 14.00 -3.36 -23.72
C MET A 41 13.82 -4.83 -24.14
N GLU A 42 14.77 -5.70 -23.78
CA GLU A 42 14.69 -7.15 -24.05
C GLU A 42 13.55 -7.80 -23.26
N TYR A 43 13.40 -7.47 -21.98
CA TYR A 43 12.31 -8.01 -21.14
C TYR A 43 10.92 -7.66 -21.69
N HIS A 44 10.77 -6.46 -22.28
CA HIS A 44 9.51 -5.97 -22.82
C HIS A 44 9.38 -6.15 -24.35
N LYS A 45 10.22 -6.97 -24.98
CA LYS A 45 10.26 -7.09 -26.46
C LYS A 45 8.95 -7.55 -27.10
N ASP A 46 8.17 -8.35 -26.38
CA ASP A 46 6.90 -8.92 -26.85
C ASP A 46 5.69 -8.01 -26.56
N TRP A 47 5.90 -6.86 -25.88
CA TRP A 47 4.84 -5.89 -25.64
C TRP A 47 4.52 -5.08 -26.89
N CYS A 48 3.36 -4.41 -26.89
CA CYS A 48 2.93 -3.60 -28.03
C CYS A 48 3.94 -2.49 -28.38
N GLN A 49 3.96 -2.12 -29.67
CA GLN A 49 4.94 -1.18 -30.22
C GLN A 49 4.87 0.18 -29.52
N GLU A 50 3.70 0.59 -29.08
CA GLU A 50 3.44 1.84 -28.38
C GLU A 50 4.17 1.92 -27.03
N VAL A 51 4.23 0.81 -26.28
CA VAL A 51 5.00 0.78 -25.02
C VAL A 51 6.49 0.79 -25.34
N ARG A 52 6.95 -0.08 -26.24
CA ARG A 52 8.37 -0.17 -26.62
C ARG A 52 8.93 1.15 -27.14
N ASN A 53 8.14 1.90 -27.93
CA ASN A 53 8.50 3.24 -28.39
C ASN A 53 8.66 4.24 -27.23
N ARG A 54 7.87 4.12 -26.16
CA ARG A 54 8.00 5.02 -24.99
C ARG A 54 9.25 4.67 -24.19
N LEU A 55 9.52 3.39 -24.02
CA LEU A 55 10.72 2.90 -23.32
C LEU A 55 12.02 3.30 -24.03
N SER A 56 12.01 3.38 -25.37
CA SER A 56 13.20 3.79 -26.12
C SER A 56 13.60 5.25 -25.90
N TYR A 57 12.69 6.13 -25.43
CA TYR A 57 13.01 7.53 -25.10
C TYR A 57 13.72 7.72 -23.76
N VAL A 58 13.72 6.71 -22.87
CA VAL A 58 14.41 6.82 -21.57
C VAL A 58 15.92 6.96 -21.81
N PRO A 59 16.59 8.01 -21.30
CA PRO A 59 18.03 8.16 -21.47
C PRO A 59 18.84 7.01 -20.85
N GLU A 60 20.02 6.74 -21.40
CA GLU A 60 20.92 5.71 -20.86
C GLU A 60 21.33 6.07 -19.43
N GLY A 61 21.29 5.10 -18.51
CA GLY A 61 21.67 5.31 -17.11
C GLY A 61 20.66 6.07 -16.24
N GLU A 62 19.49 6.43 -16.78
CA GLU A 62 18.39 7.07 -16.03
C GLU A 62 17.29 6.09 -15.57
N ILE A 63 17.48 4.79 -15.80
CA ILE A 63 16.57 3.78 -15.29
C ILE A 63 16.90 3.50 -13.83
N ILE A 64 15.88 3.63 -12.98
CA ILE A 64 15.94 3.30 -11.57
C ILE A 64 15.09 2.07 -11.34
N GLU A 65 15.66 1.07 -10.67
CA GLU A 65 14.99 -0.18 -10.35
C GLU A 65 14.91 -0.34 -8.83
N TRP A 66 13.70 -0.65 -8.34
CA TRP A 66 13.39 -0.77 -6.91
C TRP A 66 12.94 -2.18 -6.56
N THR A 67 13.51 -2.74 -5.49
CA THR A 67 13.05 -4.02 -4.96
C THR A 67 11.79 -3.80 -4.14
N LEU A 68 10.68 -4.40 -4.59
CA LEU A 68 9.38 -4.29 -3.93
C LEU A 68 9.24 -5.33 -2.82
N ASN A 69 9.17 -4.87 -1.57
CA ASN A 69 9.16 -5.73 -0.40
C ASN A 69 7.82 -5.72 0.33
N LEU A 70 7.35 -6.93 0.63
CA LEU A 70 6.18 -7.15 1.49
C LEU A 70 6.66 -7.50 2.90
N ARG A 71 6.08 -6.85 3.91
CA ARG A 71 6.29 -7.20 5.31
C ARG A 71 5.00 -7.75 5.90
N ARG A 72 5.12 -8.73 6.80
CA ARG A 72 3.96 -9.24 7.54
C ARG A 72 3.44 -8.15 8.48
N PRO A 73 2.11 -8.04 8.69
CA PRO A 73 1.55 -7.09 9.65
C PRO A 73 2.13 -7.30 11.05
N LEU A 74 2.46 -6.21 11.75
CA LEU A 74 2.96 -6.25 13.11
C LEU A 74 1.88 -6.70 14.12
N PRO A 75 2.27 -7.44 15.17
CA PRO A 75 1.34 -7.87 16.23
C PRO A 75 0.92 -6.71 17.15
N SER A 76 1.69 -5.63 17.24
CA SER A 76 1.35 -4.39 17.96
C SER A 76 1.93 -3.18 17.22
N TRP A 77 1.30 -2.02 17.34
CA TRP A 77 1.79 -0.73 16.81
C TRP A 77 2.22 0.23 17.93
N SER A 78 1.86 -0.09 19.18
CA SER A 78 2.17 0.73 20.33
C SER A 78 2.66 -0.10 21.52
N GLU A 79 3.52 0.50 22.33
CA GLU A 79 3.97 -0.06 23.59
C GLU A 79 4.29 1.08 24.56
N ASN A 80 3.67 1.06 25.74
CA ASN A 80 3.80 2.09 26.75
C ASN A 80 3.52 3.50 26.19
N LYS A 81 4.56 4.30 25.97
CA LYS A 81 4.48 5.68 25.44
C LYS A 81 5.13 5.81 24.06
N VAL A 82 5.40 4.70 23.40
CA VAL A 82 6.00 4.63 22.06
C VAL A 82 4.95 4.13 21.08
N VAL A 83 4.91 4.72 19.89
CA VAL A 83 3.99 4.36 18.83
C VAL A 83 4.71 4.36 17.48
N LEU A 84 4.35 3.41 16.63
CA LEU A 84 4.78 3.32 15.25
C LEU A 84 3.71 3.94 14.33
N VAL A 85 4.15 4.54 13.23
CA VAL A 85 3.30 5.19 12.22
C VAL A 85 3.84 4.93 10.82
N GLY A 86 3.00 5.06 9.80
CA GLY A 86 3.40 4.95 8.40
C GLY A 86 4.00 3.59 8.06
N ASP A 87 5.07 3.61 7.26
CA ASP A 87 5.75 2.39 6.79
C ASP A 87 6.39 1.56 7.92
N ALA A 88 6.53 2.10 9.13
CA ALA A 88 6.92 1.29 10.29
C ALA A 88 5.81 0.32 10.73
N CYS A 89 4.54 0.63 10.43
CA CYS A 89 3.37 -0.16 10.79
C CYS A 89 2.80 -0.97 9.63
N HIS A 90 2.65 -0.32 8.47
CA HIS A 90 1.87 -0.82 7.35
C HIS A 90 2.55 -0.56 5.99
N PRO A 91 3.84 -0.96 5.82
CA PRO A 91 4.53 -0.77 4.56
C PRO A 91 3.83 -1.57 3.46
N MET A 92 3.49 -0.93 2.35
CA MET A 92 2.65 -1.54 1.32
C MET A 92 3.25 -1.39 -0.07
N LEU A 93 2.86 -2.30 -0.96
CA LEU A 93 3.24 -2.21 -2.36
C LEU A 93 2.55 -1.02 -3.04
N PRO A 94 3.18 -0.41 -4.06
CA PRO A 94 2.67 0.81 -4.70
C PRO A 94 1.50 0.56 -5.68
N TYR A 95 0.69 -0.48 -5.46
CA TYR A 95 -0.42 -0.85 -6.34
C TYR A 95 -1.70 -0.05 -6.08
N VAL A 96 -1.86 0.49 -4.87
CA VAL A 96 -3.05 1.25 -4.47
C VAL A 96 -2.72 2.65 -3.97
N ALA A 97 -1.51 3.17 -4.22
CA ALA A 97 -1.05 4.53 -3.90
C ALA A 97 -1.55 5.14 -2.55
N GLN A 98 -1.65 4.32 -1.49
CA GLN A 98 -2.22 4.73 -0.20
C GLN A 98 -1.18 4.90 0.93
N GLY A 99 0.09 4.53 0.74
CA GLY A 99 1.08 4.52 1.85
C GLY A 99 1.18 5.86 2.58
N ALA A 100 1.44 6.94 1.83
CA ALA A 100 1.54 8.29 2.40
C ALA A 100 0.21 8.78 3.00
N ALA A 101 -0.92 8.49 2.34
CA ALA A 101 -2.24 8.86 2.85
C ALA A 101 -2.54 8.17 4.19
N GLN A 102 -2.17 6.89 4.35
CA GLN A 102 -2.31 6.16 5.60
C GLN A 102 -1.41 6.73 6.71
N ALA A 103 -0.18 7.17 6.39
CA ALA A 103 0.67 7.84 7.36
C ALA A 103 0.09 9.19 7.83
N ILE A 104 -0.56 9.93 6.93
CA ILE A 104 -1.26 11.18 7.27
C ILE A 104 -2.48 10.89 8.17
N GLU A 105 -3.27 9.85 7.83
CA GLU A 105 -4.35 9.38 8.70
C GLU A 105 -3.83 9.01 10.10
N ASP A 106 -2.67 8.35 10.19
CA ASP A 106 -2.06 8.00 11.48
C ASP A 106 -1.79 9.26 12.33
N ALA A 107 -1.17 10.28 11.73
CA ALA A 107 -0.91 11.55 12.40
C ALA A 107 -2.20 12.24 12.86
N GLY A 108 -3.23 12.25 12.01
CA GLY A 108 -4.54 12.83 12.33
C GLY A 108 -5.23 12.11 13.50
N VAL A 109 -5.22 10.77 13.51
CA VAL A 109 -5.80 9.99 14.61
C VAL A 109 -4.97 10.17 15.88
N LEU A 110 -3.64 10.18 15.81
CA LEU A 110 -2.79 10.45 16.98
C LEU A 110 -3.11 11.80 17.62
N GLN A 111 -3.30 12.84 16.81
CA GLN A 111 -3.74 14.14 17.31
C GLN A 111 -5.09 14.04 18.02
N CYS A 112 -6.06 13.34 17.44
CA CYS A 112 -7.40 13.18 18.01
C CYS A 112 -7.36 12.46 19.37
N VAL A 113 -6.65 11.33 19.45
CA VAL A 113 -6.62 10.51 20.68
C VAL A 113 -5.85 11.20 21.80
N LEU A 114 -4.76 11.91 21.49
CA LEU A 114 -3.99 12.66 22.48
C LEU A 114 -4.75 13.89 22.97
N ALA A 115 -5.53 14.55 22.12
CA ALA A 115 -6.42 15.64 22.54
C ALA A 115 -7.55 15.16 23.46
N LYS A 116 -8.06 13.93 23.26
CA LYS A 116 -9.10 13.33 24.10
C LYS A 116 -8.59 12.74 25.41
N CYS A 117 -7.35 12.26 25.45
CA CYS A 117 -6.81 11.50 26.58
C CYS A 117 -5.31 11.75 26.81
N SER A 118 -4.91 13.00 27.03
CA SER A 118 -3.51 13.35 27.27
C SER A 118 -2.95 12.88 28.61
N ALA A 119 -3.82 12.67 29.61
CA ALA A 119 -3.43 12.21 30.95
C ALA A 119 -3.00 10.73 31.00
N ASP A 120 -3.48 9.91 30.05
CA ASP A 120 -3.19 8.47 29.96
C ASP A 120 -2.73 8.13 28.53
N VAL A 121 -1.46 8.43 28.26
CA VAL A 121 -0.84 8.19 26.94
C VAL A 121 -0.94 6.72 26.51
N PRO A 122 -0.64 5.71 27.34
CA PRO A 122 -0.82 4.31 26.95
C PRO A 122 -2.25 3.99 26.47
N LEU A 123 -3.28 4.49 27.16
CA LEU A 123 -4.66 4.31 26.70
C LEU A 123 -4.93 5.02 25.38
N ALA A 124 -4.45 6.25 25.21
CA ALA A 124 -4.60 7.00 23.96
C ALA A 124 -3.95 6.26 22.77
N LEU A 125 -2.75 5.72 22.95
CA LEU A 125 -2.04 4.96 21.92
C LEU A 125 -2.72 3.62 21.60
N ALA A 126 -3.27 2.93 22.62
CA ALA A 126 -4.08 1.74 22.39
C ALA A 126 -5.36 2.03 21.60
N VAL A 127 -6.00 3.18 21.84
CA VAL A 127 -7.13 3.65 21.03
C VAL A 127 -6.70 3.91 19.59
N TYR A 128 -5.59 4.63 19.36
CA TYR A 128 -5.03 4.84 18.03
C TYR A 128 -4.82 3.52 17.27
N GLU A 129 -4.18 2.54 17.91
CA GLU A 129 -3.95 1.23 17.30
C GLU A 129 -5.26 0.54 16.95
N SER A 130 -6.25 0.57 17.85
CA SER A 130 -7.56 -0.06 17.62
C SER A 130 -8.34 0.52 16.44
N VAL A 131 -8.12 1.80 16.13
CA VAL A 131 -8.73 2.51 15.01
C VAL A 131 -7.98 2.20 13.71
N ARG A 132 -6.65 2.34 13.74
CA ARG A 132 -5.83 2.39 12.52
C ARG A 132 -5.37 1.02 12.03
N LYS A 133 -5.14 0.05 12.92
CA LYS A 133 -4.50 -1.22 12.56
C LYS A 133 -5.31 -2.08 11.59
N ALA A 134 -6.61 -2.22 11.83
CA ALA A 134 -7.48 -2.99 10.94
C ALA A 134 -7.55 -2.36 9.54
N ARG A 135 -7.64 -1.03 9.48
CA ARG A 135 -7.69 -0.26 8.24
C ARG A 135 -6.38 -0.31 7.46
N GLY A 136 -5.25 -0.04 8.12
CA GLY A 136 -3.92 -0.13 7.52
C GLY A 136 -3.63 -1.54 6.99
N LYS A 137 -3.99 -2.59 7.74
CA LYS A 137 -3.86 -3.98 7.29
C LYS A 137 -4.73 -4.30 6.08
N ALA A 138 -5.97 -3.81 6.02
CA ALA A 138 -6.85 -4.04 4.89
C ALA A 138 -6.30 -3.40 3.60
N ILE A 139 -5.79 -2.16 3.69
CA ILE A 139 -5.21 -1.43 2.54
C ILE A 139 -3.85 -2.02 2.13
N GLN A 140 -3.02 -2.42 3.07
CA GLN A 140 -1.78 -3.16 2.77
C GLN A 140 -2.09 -4.48 2.06
N GLY A 141 -3.12 -5.21 2.53
CA GLY A 141 -3.57 -6.46 1.94
C GLY A 141 -4.12 -6.30 0.53
N SER A 142 -4.89 -5.24 0.28
CA SER A 142 -5.41 -4.97 -1.07
C SER A 142 -4.30 -4.70 -2.07
N ALA A 143 -3.24 -3.97 -1.67
CA ALA A 143 -2.06 -3.77 -2.51
C ALA A 143 -1.40 -5.10 -2.93
N ALA A 144 -1.33 -6.06 -2.01
CA ALA A 144 -0.77 -7.39 -2.28
C ALA A 144 -1.67 -8.22 -3.20
N MET A 145 -3.00 -8.08 -3.07
CA MET A 145 -3.96 -8.74 -3.98
C MET A 145 -3.90 -8.14 -5.39
N THR A 146 -3.96 -6.82 -5.51
CA THR A 146 -3.85 -6.10 -6.79
C THR A 146 -2.58 -6.45 -7.54
N ARG A 147 -1.45 -6.65 -6.84
CA ARG A 147 -0.20 -7.17 -7.44
C ARG A 147 -0.46 -8.43 -8.27
N VAL A 148 -1.14 -9.40 -7.67
CA VAL A 148 -1.39 -10.71 -8.30
C VAL A 148 -2.38 -10.55 -9.45
N GLU A 149 -3.51 -9.89 -9.20
CA GLU A 149 -4.57 -9.72 -10.18
C GLU A 149 -4.08 -8.98 -11.44
N LEU A 150 -3.17 -8.00 -11.30
CA LEU A 150 -2.67 -7.24 -12.43
C LEU A 150 -1.59 -7.98 -13.27
N HIS A 151 -0.97 -9.03 -12.74
CA HIS A 151 0.20 -9.70 -13.35
C HIS A 151 -0.03 -11.20 -13.61
N LEU A 152 -1.29 -11.61 -13.82
CA LEU A 152 -1.61 -12.97 -14.24
C LEU A 152 -0.95 -13.28 -15.60
N PRO A 153 -0.37 -14.47 -15.78
CA PRO A 153 0.14 -14.89 -17.09
C PRO A 153 -1.01 -15.10 -18.07
N ASP A 154 -0.70 -15.05 -19.36
CA ASP A 154 -1.67 -15.32 -20.42
C ASP A 154 -2.35 -16.67 -20.22
N GLY A 155 -3.69 -16.67 -20.23
CA GLY A 155 -4.48 -17.87 -20.00
C GLY A 155 -5.88 -17.57 -19.49
N LEU A 156 -6.61 -18.62 -19.11
CA LEU A 156 -8.03 -18.51 -18.72
C LEU A 156 -8.24 -17.58 -17.51
N ALA A 157 -7.33 -17.60 -16.53
CA ALA A 157 -7.43 -16.71 -15.37
C ALA A 157 -7.28 -15.24 -15.75
N GLN A 158 -6.32 -14.91 -16.63
CA GLN A 158 -6.11 -13.55 -17.13
C GLN A 158 -7.30 -13.09 -17.99
N GLN A 159 -7.84 -13.96 -18.86
CA GLN A 159 -9.02 -13.65 -19.67
C GLN A 159 -10.26 -13.35 -18.83
N GLU A 160 -10.46 -14.10 -17.74
CA GLU A 160 -11.54 -13.88 -16.79
C GLU A 160 -11.36 -12.56 -16.01
N ARG A 161 -10.14 -12.28 -15.55
CA ARG A 161 -9.78 -10.99 -14.93
C ARG A 161 -10.09 -9.83 -15.86
N ASP A 162 -9.67 -9.91 -17.12
CA ASP A 162 -9.92 -8.90 -18.14
C ASP A 162 -11.42 -8.69 -18.42
N ARG A 163 -12.20 -9.78 -18.47
CA ARG A 163 -13.66 -9.71 -18.60
C ARG A 163 -14.28 -8.92 -17.45
N LYS A 164 -13.91 -9.24 -16.21
CA LYS A 164 -14.40 -8.54 -15.01
C LYS A 164 -14.02 -7.06 -15.00
N ILE A 165 -12.78 -6.70 -15.39
CA ILE A 165 -12.37 -5.29 -15.51
C ILE A 165 -13.26 -4.55 -16.53
N ARG A 166 -13.54 -5.16 -17.69
CA ARG A 166 -14.43 -4.55 -18.70
C ARG A 166 -15.85 -4.36 -18.19
N GLU A 167 -16.41 -5.37 -17.54
CA GLU A 167 -17.75 -5.29 -16.94
C GLU A 167 -17.83 -4.21 -15.85
N ALA A 168 -16.84 -4.15 -14.97
CA ALA A 168 -16.75 -3.14 -13.91
C ALA A 168 -16.64 -1.72 -14.51
N SER A 169 -15.91 -1.55 -15.61
CA SER A 169 -15.81 -0.25 -16.31
C SER A 169 -17.14 0.23 -16.91
N GLN A 170 -18.10 -0.69 -17.08
CA GLN A 170 -19.47 -0.41 -17.52
C GLN A 170 -20.45 -0.27 -16.34
N GLY A 171 -19.93 -0.28 -15.09
CA GLY A 171 -20.73 -0.17 -13.88
C GLY A 171 -21.29 -1.51 -13.38
N THR A 172 -20.73 -2.64 -13.82
CA THR A 172 -21.26 -3.97 -13.51
C THR A 172 -20.27 -4.82 -12.73
N GLY A 173 -20.63 -5.24 -11.52
CA GLY A 173 -19.79 -6.12 -10.70
C GLY A 173 -18.56 -5.43 -10.10
N ASN A 174 -17.72 -6.23 -9.43
CA ASN A 174 -16.52 -5.75 -8.74
C ASN A 174 -15.30 -5.78 -9.65
N ASN A 175 -14.40 -4.82 -9.45
CA ASN A 175 -13.13 -4.76 -10.18
C ASN A 175 -12.06 -5.59 -9.46
N PRO A 176 -11.40 -6.56 -10.12
CA PRO A 176 -10.26 -7.28 -9.54
C PRO A 176 -9.09 -6.35 -9.18
N ASP A 177 -8.93 -5.23 -9.90
CA ASP A 177 -8.04 -4.16 -9.47
C ASP A 177 -8.71 -3.34 -8.37
N LEU A 178 -8.35 -3.60 -7.11
CA LEU A 178 -8.92 -2.92 -5.95
C LEU A 178 -8.62 -1.41 -5.92
N TRP A 179 -7.65 -0.92 -6.70
CA TRP A 179 -7.50 0.53 -6.89
C TRP A 179 -8.69 1.14 -7.65
N ALA A 180 -9.29 0.37 -8.55
CA ALA A 180 -10.38 0.77 -9.43
C ALA A 180 -11.74 0.13 -9.07
N ASP A 181 -11.82 -0.60 -7.95
CA ASP A 181 -13.06 -1.17 -7.43
C ASP A 181 -13.87 -0.12 -6.66
N GLN A 182 -15.14 0.07 -7.03
CA GLN A 182 -15.97 1.14 -6.46
C GLN A 182 -16.21 0.94 -4.96
N THR A 183 -16.53 -0.28 -4.54
CA THR A 183 -16.77 -0.59 -3.13
C THR A 183 -15.50 -0.35 -2.30
N PHE A 184 -14.36 -0.79 -2.82
CA PHE A 184 -13.09 -0.59 -2.14
C PHE A 184 -12.64 0.88 -2.15
N GLN A 185 -12.94 1.64 -3.21
CA GLN A 185 -12.71 3.10 -3.27
C GLN A 185 -13.53 3.85 -2.23
N GLU A 186 -14.80 3.49 -2.00
CA GLU A 186 -15.61 4.05 -0.91
C GLU A 186 -14.96 3.81 0.45
N PHE A 187 -14.48 2.59 0.69
CA PHE A 187 -13.72 2.29 1.91
C PHE A 187 -12.42 3.12 1.99
N MET A 188 -11.62 3.19 0.92
CA MET A 188 -10.33 3.88 0.93
C MET A 188 -10.49 5.40 1.09
N TRP A 189 -11.34 6.04 0.28
CA TRP A 189 -11.39 7.51 0.17
C TRP A 189 -12.60 8.13 0.85
N GLY A 190 -13.68 7.37 1.06
CA GLY A 190 -14.91 7.86 1.71
C GLY A 190 -14.87 7.86 3.23
N THR A 191 -13.79 7.38 3.85
CA THR A 191 -13.69 7.26 5.32
C THR A 191 -13.03 8.48 5.95
N ASP A 192 -13.75 9.19 6.82
CA ASP A 192 -13.18 10.21 7.70
C ASP A 192 -12.78 9.57 9.04
N VAL A 193 -11.56 9.03 9.09
CA VAL A 193 -11.08 8.27 10.26
C VAL A 193 -10.91 9.15 11.51
N MET A 194 -10.61 10.44 11.36
CA MET A 194 -10.49 11.37 12.48
C MET A 194 -11.86 11.64 13.10
N LYS A 195 -12.87 11.94 12.28
CA LYS A 195 -14.24 12.12 12.75
C LYS A 195 -14.77 10.86 13.43
N ASP A 196 -14.55 9.70 12.81
CA ASP A 196 -14.93 8.41 13.40
C ASP A 196 -14.28 8.20 14.77
N THR A 197 -12.98 8.51 14.90
CA THR A 197 -12.25 8.43 16.18
C THR A 197 -12.91 9.30 17.25
N ILE A 198 -13.32 10.52 16.90
CA ILE A 198 -13.91 11.47 17.85
C ILE A 198 -15.34 11.08 18.22
N VAL A 199 -16.17 10.73 17.24
CA VAL A 199 -17.58 10.41 17.44
C VAL A 199 -17.75 9.09 18.17
N LYS A 200 -16.97 8.07 17.80
CA LYS A 200 -17.02 6.72 18.38
C LYS A 200 -16.00 6.53 19.52
N TRP A 201 -15.63 7.63 20.18
CA TRP A 201 -14.61 7.61 21.23
C TRP A 201 -14.94 6.60 22.36
N PRO A 202 -16.18 6.55 22.91
CA PRO A 202 -16.50 5.59 23.97
C PRO A 202 -16.28 4.13 23.54
N GLU A 203 -16.66 3.78 22.30
CA GLU A 203 -16.51 2.44 21.74
C GLU A 203 -15.03 2.07 21.55
N HIS A 204 -14.25 3.00 20.99
CA HIS A 204 -12.82 2.79 20.80
C HIS A 204 -12.08 2.68 22.14
N GLN A 205 -12.43 3.51 23.13
CA GLN A 205 -11.84 3.44 24.46
C GLN A 205 -12.18 2.13 25.17
N ALA A 206 -13.43 1.66 25.09
CA ALA A 206 -13.84 0.38 25.66
C ALA A 206 -13.07 -0.79 25.03
N ARG A 207 -12.91 -0.78 23.70
CA ARG A 207 -12.14 -1.79 22.97
C ARG A 207 -10.67 -1.77 23.37
N ALA A 208 -10.05 -0.59 23.43
CA ALA A 208 -8.64 -0.44 23.82
C ALA A 208 -8.39 -0.95 25.24
N LYS A 209 -9.26 -0.60 26.20
CA LYS A 209 -9.19 -1.13 27.57
C LYS A 209 -9.30 -2.65 27.57
N TRP A 210 -10.28 -3.21 26.85
CA TRP A 210 -10.42 -4.66 26.77
C TRP A 210 -9.15 -5.34 26.23
N THR A 211 -8.55 -4.80 25.16
CA THR A 211 -7.30 -5.34 24.61
C THR A 211 -6.15 -5.25 25.61
N LEU A 212 -5.98 -4.14 26.32
CA LEU A 212 -4.93 -3.98 27.33
C LEU A 212 -5.08 -4.97 28.49
N LEU A 213 -6.31 -5.19 28.97
CA LEU A 213 -6.57 -6.16 30.05
C LEU A 213 -6.22 -7.59 29.64
N HIS A 214 -6.50 -7.98 28.40
CA HIS A 214 -6.33 -9.36 27.92
C HIS A 214 -4.96 -9.62 27.26
N ALA A 215 -4.20 -8.58 26.92
CA ALA A 215 -2.81 -8.72 26.51
C ALA A 215 -1.93 -9.26 27.65
N LEU A 216 -2.26 -8.94 28.90
CA LEU A 216 -1.55 -9.41 30.10
C LEU A 216 -1.80 -10.91 30.38
N THR A 217 -2.92 -11.47 29.93
CA THR A 217 -3.27 -12.88 30.14
C THR A 217 -2.70 -13.84 29.08
N ALA A 218 -2.19 -13.32 27.97
CA ALA A 218 -1.65 -14.14 26.87
C ALA A 218 -0.14 -14.42 26.99
N VAL A 219 0.52 -13.92 28.04
CA VAL A 219 1.97 -14.04 28.30
C VAL A 219 2.27 -14.84 29.60
N ALA A 220 1.25 -15.46 30.20
CA ALA A 220 1.37 -16.36 31.36
C ALA A 220 0.97 -17.78 30.96
#